data_AF-A0A2Z6M2F3-F1
#
_entry.id   AF-A0A2Z6M2F3-F1
#
_cell.length_a   1.000
_cell.length_b   1.000
_cell.length_c   1.000
_cell.angle_alpha   90.00
_cell.angle_beta   90.00
_cell.angle_gamma   90.00
#
_symmetry.space_group_name_H-M   'P 1'
#
loop_
_entity.id
_entity.type
_entity.pdbx_description
1 polymer ?
#
loop_
_entity_poly.entity_id
_entity_poly.type
_entity_poly.pdbx_seq_one_letter_code
_entity_poly.pdbx_strand_id
1 'polypeptide(L)'
;MRRPLKHHNKNQDPFQQLPDDVVLLILTKLSSTSSSPPHFLNILLTCKRLNRLSLHPIVLSKAGPKVLAVKPQNWSETSHRFLKRCVNAGNIDACYTLGMILFYCLQNRRSGLSLIAKAAMKMHAPALYSLAVIQFNGSGGTKQDKDLRAGVALSLRASLLGHIDALRELGHCLQDGYGIKQNVTEGRRLLVQANMRELVFVLRALMLDSPSRAASSCQGRLLCLKNMTVPPLISANVYNMNLTVPDVHPANGFLREWFESGRGKLDDGLRLCAHIGCGRAETRPHEFRRCSVCGKVNYCSRGCQSLDWKLRHKTECSPELWFNENNGGGGVNMENDMVVAHNAAV
;
A
#
# COMPACT_ATOMS: atom_id res chain seq x y z
N MET A 1 -31.40 56.55 -42.40
CA MET A 1 -30.51 55.38 -42.26
C MET A 1 -30.73 54.74 -40.90
N ARG A 2 -31.41 53.59 -40.83
CA ARG A 2 -31.56 52.82 -39.58
C ARG A 2 -30.25 52.08 -39.31
N ARG A 3 -29.63 52.31 -38.15
CA ARG A 3 -28.47 51.54 -37.68
C ARG A 3 -28.84 50.04 -37.64
N PRO A 4 -27.96 49.13 -38.07
CA PRO A 4 -28.24 47.71 -37.93
C PRO A 4 -28.27 47.36 -36.43
N LEU A 5 -29.39 46.80 -35.99
CA LEU A 5 -29.52 46.19 -34.67
C LEU A 5 -28.45 45.10 -34.57
N LYS A 6 -27.53 45.25 -33.61
CA LYS A 6 -26.63 44.15 -33.23
C LYS A 6 -27.50 42.97 -32.80
N HIS A 7 -27.48 41.90 -33.58
CA HIS A 7 -28.06 40.63 -33.19
C HIS A 7 -27.35 40.19 -31.90
N HIS A 8 -28.00 40.36 -30.75
CA HIS A 8 -27.59 39.67 -29.54
C HIS A 8 -27.76 38.17 -29.80
N ASN A 9 -26.63 37.47 -29.88
CA ASN A 9 -26.57 36.05 -30.14
C ASN A 9 -27.22 35.31 -28.94
N LYS A 10 -28.51 34.95 -29.09
CA LYS A 10 -29.39 34.54 -27.98
C LYS A 10 -29.27 33.08 -27.54
N ASN A 11 -28.25 32.34 -28.00
CA ASN A 11 -28.06 30.92 -27.66
C ASN A 11 -26.59 30.61 -27.32
N GLN A 12 -25.95 31.40 -26.45
CA GLN A 12 -24.69 30.94 -25.86
C GLN A 12 -25.01 29.99 -24.72
N ASP A 13 -24.61 28.73 -24.89
CA ASP A 13 -24.67 27.68 -23.86
C ASP A 13 -24.18 28.25 -22.51
N PRO A 14 -25.01 28.27 -21.45
CA PRO A 14 -24.65 28.81 -20.15
C PRO A 14 -23.36 28.21 -19.58
N PHE A 15 -23.04 26.96 -19.93
CA PHE A 15 -21.80 26.33 -19.55
C PHE A 15 -20.57 27.04 -20.15
N GLN A 16 -20.66 27.56 -21.38
CA GLN A 16 -19.58 28.31 -22.02
C GLN A 16 -19.33 29.67 -21.36
N GLN A 17 -20.29 30.19 -20.59
CA GLN A 17 -20.17 31.47 -19.88
C GLN A 17 -19.48 31.33 -18.51
N LEU A 18 -19.44 30.12 -17.93
CA LEU A 18 -18.71 29.89 -16.68
C LEU A 18 -17.23 30.25 -16.89
N PRO A 19 -16.57 30.97 -15.97
CA PRO A 19 -15.14 31.21 -16.10
C PRO A 19 -14.31 29.95 -15.77
N ASP A 20 -13.12 29.83 -16.37
CA ASP A 20 -12.30 28.62 -16.33
C ASP A 20 -11.84 28.27 -14.90
N ASP A 21 -11.69 29.25 -14.01
CA ASP A 21 -11.36 29.07 -12.60
C ASP A 21 -12.44 28.33 -11.81
N VAL A 22 -13.72 28.66 -12.04
CA VAL A 22 -14.86 27.94 -11.45
C VAL A 22 -14.90 26.50 -11.94
N VAL A 23 -14.67 26.29 -13.23
CA VAL A 23 -14.63 24.93 -13.81
C VAL A 23 -13.44 24.15 -13.24
N LEU A 24 -12.27 24.77 -13.09
CA LEU A 24 -11.10 24.13 -12.46
C LEU A 24 -11.35 23.75 -11.01
N LEU A 25 -12.05 24.59 -10.23
CA LEU A 25 -12.43 24.27 -8.85
C LEU A 25 -13.33 23.03 -8.80
N ILE A 26 -14.35 22.98 -9.65
CA ILE A 26 -15.28 21.84 -9.76
C ILE A 26 -14.51 20.57 -10.13
N LEU A 27 -13.67 20.64 -11.18
CA LEU A 27 -12.88 19.50 -11.65
C LEU A 27 -11.86 19.03 -10.62
N THR A 28 -11.26 19.95 -9.87
CA THR A 28 -10.33 19.61 -8.77
C THR A 28 -11.06 18.84 -7.68
N LYS A 29 -12.24 19.32 -7.26
CA LYS A 29 -13.04 18.63 -6.25
C LYS A 29 -13.44 17.25 -6.74
N LEU A 30 -13.96 17.16 -7.97
CA LEU A 30 -14.37 15.91 -8.59
C LEU A 30 -13.21 14.91 -8.73
N SER A 31 -12.04 15.36 -9.18
CA SER A 31 -10.83 14.53 -9.28
C SER A 31 -10.37 14.01 -7.91
N SER A 32 -10.52 14.81 -6.85
CA SER A 32 -10.15 14.42 -5.50
C SER A 32 -11.12 13.42 -4.84
N THR A 33 -12.41 13.46 -5.21
CA THR A 33 -13.47 12.64 -4.56
C THR A 33 -14.01 11.52 -5.42
N SER A 34 -13.64 11.44 -6.70
CA SER A 34 -14.14 10.42 -7.61
C SER A 34 -13.80 9.01 -7.12
N SER A 35 -14.78 8.11 -7.20
CA SER A 35 -14.70 6.75 -6.66
C SER A 35 -14.01 5.76 -7.61
N SER A 36 -13.78 6.11 -8.87
CA SER A 36 -13.09 5.25 -9.84
C SER A 36 -12.45 6.06 -10.98
N PRO A 37 -11.52 5.48 -11.76
CA PRO A 37 -10.92 6.15 -12.90
C PRO A 37 -11.95 6.54 -13.99
N PRO A 38 -12.89 5.65 -14.42
CA PRO A 38 -13.86 5.99 -15.46
C PRO A 38 -14.71 7.24 -15.17
N HIS A 39 -15.11 7.45 -13.91
CA HIS A 39 -15.90 8.64 -13.54
C HIS A 39 -15.17 9.95 -13.85
N PHE A 40 -13.85 9.98 -13.69
CA PHE A 40 -13.04 11.15 -14.05
C PHE A 40 -12.71 11.16 -15.54
N LEU A 41 -12.35 10.02 -16.13
CA LEU A 41 -11.96 9.91 -17.53
C LEU A 41 -13.10 10.26 -18.49
N ASN A 42 -14.35 9.95 -18.14
CA ASN A 42 -15.51 10.29 -18.96
C ASN A 42 -15.64 11.80 -19.16
N ILE A 43 -15.21 12.62 -18.19
CA ILE A 43 -15.20 14.08 -18.31
C ILE A 43 -14.28 14.53 -19.43
N LEU A 44 -13.12 13.87 -19.59
CA LEU A 44 -12.18 14.17 -20.67
C LEU A 44 -12.79 13.95 -22.05
N LEU A 45 -13.80 13.10 -22.16
CA LEU A 45 -14.46 12.75 -23.41
C LEU A 45 -15.65 13.66 -23.74
N THR A 46 -16.13 14.46 -22.78
CA THR A 46 -17.35 15.28 -22.97
C THR A 46 -17.19 16.40 -23.99
N CYS A 47 -16.17 17.26 -23.84
CA CYS A 47 -15.91 18.37 -24.75
C CYS A 47 -14.45 18.83 -24.69
N LYS A 48 -14.01 19.57 -25.72
CA LYS A 48 -12.63 20.09 -25.81
C LYS A 48 -12.23 20.97 -24.62
N ARG A 49 -13.15 21.78 -24.09
CA ARG A 49 -12.91 22.66 -22.94
C ARG A 49 -12.67 21.86 -21.66
N LEU A 50 -13.55 20.90 -21.36
CA LEU A 50 -13.41 20.02 -20.20
C LEU A 50 -12.20 19.11 -20.32
N ASN A 51 -11.87 18.63 -21.53
CA ASN A 51 -10.63 17.89 -21.77
C ASN A 51 -9.39 18.70 -21.38
N ARG A 52 -9.29 19.94 -21.90
CA ARG A 52 -8.18 20.85 -21.59
C ARG A 52 -8.07 21.14 -20.09
N LEU A 53 -9.18 21.51 -19.45
CA LEU A 53 -9.21 21.93 -18.05
C LEU A 53 -9.00 20.77 -17.07
N SER A 54 -9.51 19.57 -17.37
CA SER A 54 -9.32 18.39 -16.51
C SER A 54 -7.86 17.91 -16.52
N LEU A 55 -7.11 18.24 -17.57
CA LEU A 55 -5.68 17.93 -17.70
C LEU A 55 -4.78 19.07 -17.21
N HIS A 56 -5.36 20.11 -16.60
CA HIS A 56 -4.63 21.21 -16.00
C HIS A 56 -3.85 20.71 -14.76
N PRO A 57 -2.61 21.18 -14.52
CA PRO A 57 -1.78 20.71 -13.41
C PRO A 57 -2.47 20.77 -12.04
N ILE A 58 -3.29 21.80 -11.76
CA ILE A 58 -3.99 21.91 -10.48
C ILE A 58 -4.95 20.74 -10.22
N VAL A 59 -5.70 20.32 -11.25
CA VAL A 59 -6.66 19.21 -11.16
C VAL A 59 -5.90 17.90 -10.96
N LEU A 60 -4.89 17.65 -11.80
CA LEU A 60 -4.09 16.42 -11.74
C LEU A 60 -3.30 16.29 -10.43
N SER A 61 -2.79 17.40 -9.88
CA SER A 61 -2.08 17.42 -8.59
C SER A 61 -2.95 16.99 -7.41
N LYS A 62 -4.28 17.09 -7.54
CA LYS A 62 -5.28 16.77 -6.52
C LYS A 62 -6.08 15.51 -6.81
N ALA A 63 -5.79 14.80 -7.91
CA ALA A 63 -6.44 13.54 -8.24
C ALA A 63 -6.28 12.52 -7.10
N GLY A 64 -7.40 11.97 -6.63
CA GLY A 64 -7.41 11.01 -5.53
C GLY A 64 -6.90 9.62 -5.94
N PRO A 65 -6.51 8.76 -4.98
CA PRO A 65 -5.96 7.44 -5.26
C PRO A 65 -6.90 6.53 -6.07
N LYS A 66 -8.22 6.68 -5.89
CA LYS A 66 -9.23 5.94 -6.66
C LYS A 66 -9.30 6.34 -8.14
N VAL A 67 -8.99 7.59 -8.49
CA VAL A 67 -8.87 8.03 -9.90
C VAL A 67 -7.63 7.44 -10.56
N LEU A 68 -6.57 7.23 -9.77
CA LEU A 68 -5.29 6.70 -10.24
C LEU A 68 -5.28 5.16 -10.29
N ALA A 69 -6.32 4.50 -9.77
CA ALA A 69 -6.48 3.05 -9.67
C ALA A 69 -6.83 2.39 -11.03
N VAL A 70 -6.00 2.61 -12.05
CA VAL A 70 -6.11 1.91 -13.33
C VAL A 70 -5.91 0.42 -13.09
N LYS A 71 -6.75 -0.45 -13.66
CA LYS A 71 -6.59 -1.91 -13.56
C LYS A 71 -5.64 -2.45 -14.64
N PRO A 72 -4.95 -3.59 -14.43
CA PRO A 72 -3.99 -4.15 -15.40
C PRO A 72 -4.56 -4.40 -16.80
N GLN A 73 -5.80 -4.88 -16.91
CA GLN A 73 -6.48 -5.08 -18.20
C GLN A 73 -6.65 -3.78 -19.00
N ASN A 74 -6.72 -2.63 -18.30
CA ASN A 74 -6.87 -1.30 -18.90
C ASN A 74 -5.52 -0.55 -18.97
N TRP A 75 -4.41 -1.21 -18.66
CA TRP A 75 -3.10 -0.59 -18.74
C TRP A 75 -2.63 -0.49 -20.19
N SER A 76 -2.42 0.74 -20.63
CA SER A 76 -2.06 1.14 -21.99
C SER A 76 -1.08 2.31 -21.95
N GLU A 77 -0.55 2.70 -23.12
CA GLU A 77 0.27 3.91 -23.25
C GLU A 77 -0.49 5.18 -22.84
N THR A 78 -1.81 5.23 -23.03
CA THR A 78 -2.65 6.36 -22.58
C THR A 78 -2.77 6.41 -21.06
N SER A 79 -3.00 5.27 -20.41
CA SER A 79 -3.04 5.16 -18.94
C SER A 79 -1.68 5.50 -18.31
N HIS A 80 -0.58 5.00 -18.88
CA HIS A 80 0.78 5.36 -18.46
C HIS A 80 0.99 6.88 -18.58
N ARG A 81 0.66 7.47 -19.74
CA ARG A 81 0.80 8.91 -19.98
C ARG A 81 -0.03 9.74 -19.01
N PHE A 82 -1.24 9.31 -18.69
CA PHE A 82 -2.09 9.97 -17.69
C PHE A 82 -1.42 10.00 -16.32
N LEU A 83 -0.91 8.86 -15.83
CA LEU A 83 -0.16 8.80 -14.57
C LEU A 83 1.10 9.68 -14.62
N LYS A 84 1.85 9.66 -15.72
CA LYS A 84 3.01 10.55 -15.92
C LYS A 84 2.64 12.02 -15.83
N ARG A 85 1.50 12.44 -16.41
CA ARG A 85 1.02 13.82 -16.28
C ARG A 85 0.67 14.17 -14.83
N CYS A 86 0.06 13.25 -14.09
CA CYS A 86 -0.19 13.44 -12.66
C CYS A 86 1.12 13.57 -11.85
N VAL A 87 2.13 12.74 -12.15
CA VAL A 87 3.47 12.84 -11.55
C VAL A 87 4.14 14.19 -11.85
N ASN A 88 4.04 14.67 -13.09
CA ASN A 88 4.58 15.97 -13.51
C ASN A 88 3.85 17.14 -12.84
N ALA A 89 2.54 16.98 -12.58
CA ALA A 89 1.75 17.93 -11.80
C ALA A 89 2.02 17.86 -10.28
N GLY A 90 2.90 16.97 -9.81
CA GLY A 90 3.27 16.86 -8.41
C GLY A 90 2.34 15.98 -7.56
N ASN A 91 1.50 15.16 -8.17
CA ASN A 91 0.62 14.24 -7.44
C ASN A 91 1.44 13.13 -6.76
N ILE A 92 1.33 13.04 -5.43
CA ILE A 92 2.12 12.13 -4.58
C ILE A 92 1.66 10.67 -4.77
N ASP A 93 0.35 10.42 -4.79
CA ASP A 93 -0.21 9.08 -4.99
C ASP A 93 0.10 8.53 -6.39
N ALA A 94 0.18 9.42 -7.40
CA ALA A 94 0.61 9.05 -8.74
C ALA A 94 2.11 8.70 -8.79
N CYS A 95 2.95 9.45 -8.05
CA CYS A 95 4.36 9.11 -7.90
C CYS A 95 4.52 7.72 -7.29
N TYR A 96 3.81 7.45 -6.20
CA TYR A 96 3.84 6.13 -5.56
C TYR A 96 3.30 5.03 -6.49
N THR A 97 2.12 5.21 -7.06
CA THR A 97 1.45 4.20 -7.90
C THR A 97 2.26 3.87 -9.14
N LEU A 98 2.67 4.89 -9.93
CA LEU A 98 3.51 4.67 -11.10
C LEU A 98 4.88 4.12 -10.71
N GLY A 99 5.44 4.56 -9.58
CA GLY A 99 6.71 4.06 -9.05
C GLY A 99 6.67 2.56 -8.77
N MET A 100 5.64 2.08 -8.07
CA MET A 100 5.42 0.65 -7.80
C MET A 100 5.27 -0.17 -9.08
N ILE A 101 4.50 0.33 -10.05
CA ILE A 101 4.29 -0.34 -11.34
C ILE A 101 5.60 -0.42 -12.15
N LEU A 102 6.34 0.69 -12.25
CA LEU A 102 7.62 0.71 -12.95
C LEU A 102 8.63 -0.23 -12.30
N PHE A 103 8.66 -0.28 -10.97
CA PHE A 103 9.61 -1.09 -10.22
C PHE A 103 9.34 -2.59 -10.36
N TYR A 104 8.10 -3.03 -10.08
CA TYR A 104 7.77 -4.46 -10.04
C TYR A 104 7.26 -5.00 -11.38
N CYS A 105 6.36 -4.29 -12.08
CA CYS A 105 5.68 -4.82 -13.27
C CYS A 105 6.46 -4.60 -14.56
N LEU A 106 7.05 -3.41 -14.73
CA LEU A 106 7.70 -3.00 -16.00
C LEU A 106 9.23 -3.10 -15.95
N GLN A 107 9.79 -3.64 -14.87
CA GLN A 107 11.23 -3.83 -14.65
C GLN A 107 12.10 -2.57 -14.81
N ASN A 108 11.51 -1.38 -14.85
CA ASN A 108 12.21 -0.10 -14.85
C ASN A 108 12.50 0.34 -13.42
N ARG A 109 13.35 -0.45 -12.75
CA ARG A 109 13.62 -0.37 -11.30
C ARG A 109 14.17 0.99 -10.89
N ARG A 110 15.09 1.57 -11.67
CA ARG A 110 15.70 2.88 -11.37
C ARG A 110 14.64 4.00 -11.36
N SER A 111 13.81 4.06 -12.39
CA SER A 111 12.76 5.08 -12.47
C SER A 111 11.67 4.83 -11.43
N GLY A 112 11.30 3.57 -11.22
CA GLY A 112 10.33 3.18 -10.19
C GLY A 112 10.78 3.60 -8.79
N LEU A 113 12.01 3.26 -8.42
CA LEU A 113 12.59 3.63 -7.12
C LEU A 113 12.66 5.15 -6.93
N SER A 114 13.06 5.89 -7.98
CA SER A 114 13.09 7.37 -7.95
C SER A 114 11.71 7.97 -7.65
N LEU A 115 10.65 7.46 -8.28
CA LEU A 115 9.28 7.93 -8.03
C LEU A 115 8.75 7.56 -6.64
N ILE A 116 9.05 6.35 -6.16
CA ILE A 116 8.70 5.94 -4.79
C ILE A 116 9.45 6.83 -3.78
N ALA A 117 10.74 7.10 -4.00
CA ALA A 117 11.54 8.03 -3.20
C ALA A 117 10.95 9.45 -3.20
N LYS A 118 10.51 9.95 -4.37
CA LYS A 118 9.84 11.25 -4.48
C LYS A 118 8.57 11.33 -3.63
N ALA A 119 7.76 10.27 -3.61
CA ALA A 119 6.58 10.20 -2.74
C ALA A 119 6.96 10.12 -1.25
N ALA A 120 7.97 9.31 -0.91
CA ALA A 120 8.46 9.16 0.46
C ALA A 120 9.04 10.45 1.05
N MET A 121 9.76 11.26 0.24
CA MET A 121 10.24 12.59 0.65
C MET A 121 9.10 13.56 1.01
N LYS A 122 7.88 13.31 0.50
CA LYS A 122 6.66 14.06 0.86
C LYS A 122 5.87 13.40 2.00
N MET A 123 6.52 12.54 2.79
CA MET A 123 5.91 11.85 3.93
C MET A 123 4.71 10.98 3.54
N HIS A 124 4.75 10.38 2.34
CA HIS A 124 3.76 9.38 1.94
C HIS A 124 4.04 8.04 2.64
N ALA A 125 3.17 7.68 3.59
CA ALA A 125 3.35 6.50 4.44
C ALA A 125 3.51 5.18 3.65
N PRO A 126 2.67 4.86 2.64
CA PRO A 126 2.84 3.67 1.82
C PRO A 126 4.17 3.63 1.05
N ALA A 127 4.63 4.78 0.54
CA ALA A 127 5.92 4.88 -0.15
C ALA A 127 7.09 4.65 0.81
N LEU A 128 7.07 5.27 2.00
CA LEU A 128 8.08 5.06 3.04
C LEU A 128 8.17 3.57 3.43
N TYR A 129 7.03 2.92 3.65
CA TYR A 129 7.01 1.49 3.97
C TYR A 129 7.51 0.62 2.81
N SER A 130 7.15 0.96 1.57
CA SER A 130 7.63 0.24 0.39
C SER A 130 9.15 0.34 0.23
N LEU A 131 9.73 1.52 0.46
CA LEU A 131 11.19 1.67 0.48
C LEU A 131 11.81 0.87 1.61
N ALA A 132 11.20 0.82 2.80
CA ALA A 132 11.70 0.01 3.89
C ALA A 132 11.79 -1.47 3.50
N VAL A 133 10.74 -2.01 2.88
CA VAL A 133 10.72 -3.38 2.36
C VAL A 133 11.81 -3.60 1.30
N ILE A 134 11.97 -2.66 0.37
CA ILE A 134 13.04 -2.71 -0.64
C ILE A 134 14.42 -2.77 0.04
N GLN A 135 14.66 -1.96 1.06
CA GLN A 135 15.94 -1.91 1.79
C GLN A 135 16.20 -3.19 2.61
N PHE A 136 15.19 -3.75 3.27
CA PHE A 136 15.35 -5.01 4.01
C PHE A 136 15.66 -6.21 3.09
N ASN A 137 15.16 -6.16 1.87
CA ASN A 137 15.30 -7.25 0.90
C ASN A 137 16.48 -7.05 -0.07
N GLY A 138 16.97 -5.82 -0.25
CA GLY A 138 17.89 -5.46 -1.32
C GLY A 138 17.21 -5.57 -2.69
N SER A 139 15.90 -5.26 -2.75
CA SER A 139 15.10 -5.45 -3.96
C SER A 139 15.61 -4.59 -5.11
N GLY A 140 15.63 -5.15 -6.31
CA GLY A 140 16.07 -4.48 -7.52
C GLY A 140 17.58 -4.51 -7.76
N GLY A 141 18.37 -5.00 -6.80
CA GLY A 141 19.81 -5.21 -6.88
C GLY A 141 20.25 -6.60 -6.39
N THR A 142 21.43 -6.66 -5.79
CA THR A 142 22.07 -7.85 -5.23
C THR A 142 21.68 -8.08 -3.76
N LYS A 143 22.09 -9.20 -3.17
CA LYS A 143 21.83 -9.48 -1.74
C LYS A 143 22.60 -8.52 -0.83
N GLN A 144 23.74 -7.99 -1.31
CA GLN A 144 24.59 -7.04 -0.60
C GLN A 144 23.96 -5.65 -0.49
N ASP A 145 22.99 -5.31 -1.36
CA ASP A 145 22.31 -4.02 -1.35
C ASP A 145 21.29 -3.86 -0.21
N LYS A 146 21.23 -4.83 0.72
CA LYS A 146 20.41 -4.73 1.93
C LYS A 146 20.96 -3.67 2.86
N ASP A 147 20.17 -2.65 3.15
CA ASP A 147 20.46 -1.70 4.22
C ASP A 147 19.39 -1.82 5.32
N LEU A 148 19.69 -2.64 6.32
CA LEU A 148 18.76 -2.89 7.42
C LEU A 148 18.52 -1.64 8.27
N ARG A 149 19.53 -0.77 8.41
CA ARG A 149 19.42 0.47 9.20
C ARG A 149 18.53 1.47 8.49
N ALA A 150 18.72 1.64 7.17
CA ALA A 150 17.82 2.46 6.36
C ALA A 150 16.40 1.89 6.36
N GLY A 151 16.24 0.57 6.26
CA GLY A 151 14.96 -0.12 6.38
C GLY A 151 14.24 0.20 7.69
N VAL A 152 14.92 0.09 8.83
CA VAL A 152 14.36 0.45 10.13
C VAL A 152 13.98 1.93 10.20
N ALA A 153 14.83 2.84 9.73
CA ALA A 153 14.56 4.28 9.76
C ALA A 153 13.33 4.65 8.91
N LEU A 154 13.18 4.04 7.73
CA LEU A 154 12.02 4.23 6.86
C LEU A 154 10.74 3.65 7.48
N SER A 155 10.81 2.45 8.07
CA SER A 155 9.70 1.83 8.80
C SER A 155 9.26 2.68 9.98
N LEU A 156 10.20 3.21 10.77
CA LEU A 156 9.89 4.13 11.86
C LEU A 156 9.13 5.36 11.34
N ARG A 157 9.63 6.02 10.29
CA ARG A 157 8.96 7.19 9.69
C ARG A 157 7.55 6.86 9.19
N ALA A 158 7.36 5.73 8.51
CA ALA A 158 6.04 5.28 8.08
C ALA A 158 5.10 4.99 9.27
N SER A 159 5.61 4.38 10.34
CA SER A 159 4.82 4.05 11.54
C SER A 159 4.34 5.29 12.30
N LEU A 160 5.16 6.34 12.36
CA LEU A 160 4.81 7.64 12.94
C LEU A 160 3.68 8.33 12.17
N LEU A 161 3.58 8.06 10.86
CA LEU A 161 2.49 8.52 9.99
C LEU A 161 1.26 7.60 10.02
N GLY A 162 1.23 6.61 10.91
CA GLY A 162 0.08 5.72 11.10
C GLY A 162 0.10 4.44 10.26
N HIS A 163 1.16 4.14 9.50
CA HIS A 163 1.23 2.89 8.74
C HIS A 163 1.38 1.68 9.67
N ILE A 164 0.32 0.87 9.78
CA ILE A 164 0.27 -0.27 10.72
C ILE A 164 1.35 -1.30 10.39
N ASP A 165 1.53 -1.66 9.12
CA ASP A 165 2.50 -2.72 8.79
C ASP A 165 3.94 -2.30 9.07
N ALA A 166 4.26 -1.01 8.91
CA ALA A 166 5.56 -0.46 9.27
C ALA A 166 5.78 -0.48 10.79
N LEU A 167 4.74 -0.21 11.57
CA LEU A 167 4.77 -0.35 13.02
C LEU A 167 5.03 -1.80 13.43
N ARG A 168 4.40 -2.75 12.73
CA ARG A 168 4.60 -4.19 12.95
C ARG A 168 6.01 -4.63 12.59
N GLU A 169 6.54 -4.21 11.45
CA GLU A 169 7.94 -4.44 11.07
C GLU A 169 8.90 -3.92 12.13
N LEU A 170 8.69 -2.69 12.62
CA LEU A 170 9.54 -2.11 13.65
C LEU A 170 9.52 -2.93 14.95
N GLY A 171 8.34 -3.41 15.35
CA GLY A 171 8.18 -4.32 16.49
C GLY A 171 9.01 -5.60 16.34
N HIS A 172 8.99 -6.23 15.17
CA HIS A 172 9.84 -7.40 14.88
C HIS A 172 11.34 -7.04 14.83
N CYS A 173 11.70 -5.90 14.21
CA CYS A 173 13.10 -5.48 14.15
C CYS A 173 13.71 -5.29 15.54
N LEU A 174 12.95 -4.73 16.49
CA LEU A 174 13.37 -4.57 17.88
C LEU A 174 13.45 -5.90 18.63
N GLN A 175 12.52 -6.83 18.39
CA GLN A 175 12.59 -8.16 19.01
C GLN A 175 13.79 -8.97 18.52
N ASP A 176 14.10 -8.91 17.23
CA ASP A 176 15.13 -9.75 16.61
C ASP A 176 16.51 -9.06 16.60
N GLY A 177 16.60 -7.77 16.96
CA GLY A 177 17.82 -6.97 16.76
C GLY A 177 18.15 -6.73 15.28
N TYR A 178 17.14 -6.75 14.41
CA TYR A 178 17.31 -6.71 12.96
C TYR A 178 17.47 -5.27 12.46
N GLY A 179 18.72 -4.84 12.23
CA GLY A 179 19.04 -3.48 11.78
C GLY A 179 18.97 -2.41 12.87
N ILE A 180 18.64 -2.78 14.11
CA ILE A 180 18.54 -1.92 15.28
C ILE A 180 18.93 -2.71 16.54
N LYS A 181 19.37 -2.02 17.61
CA LYS A 181 19.65 -2.67 18.90
C LYS A 181 18.41 -3.39 19.41
N GLN A 182 18.58 -4.65 19.81
CA GLN A 182 17.49 -5.46 20.33
C GLN A 182 16.87 -4.82 21.58
N ASN A 183 15.54 -4.75 21.60
CA ASN A 183 14.73 -4.37 22.74
C ASN A 183 13.40 -5.14 22.66
N VAL A 184 13.39 -6.32 23.26
CA VAL A 184 12.25 -7.25 23.19
C VAL A 184 10.99 -6.63 23.81
N THR A 185 11.12 -5.93 24.93
CA THR A 185 10.00 -5.30 25.64
C THR A 185 9.31 -4.25 24.77
N GLU A 186 10.10 -3.34 24.18
CA GLU A 186 9.56 -2.31 23.29
C GLU A 186 9.00 -2.93 22.00
N GLY A 187 9.70 -3.92 21.42
CA GLY A 187 9.23 -4.62 20.23
C GLY A 187 7.85 -5.25 20.43
N ARG A 188 7.64 -5.97 21.53
CA ARG A 188 6.32 -6.53 21.90
C ARG A 188 5.27 -5.44 22.09
N ARG A 189 5.62 -4.32 22.72
CA ARG A 189 4.71 -3.17 22.90
C ARG A 189 4.22 -2.63 21.56
N LEU A 190 5.11 -2.46 20.58
CA LEU A 190 4.74 -1.98 19.25
C LEU A 190 3.85 -2.96 18.48
N LEU A 191 4.08 -4.27 18.64
CA LEU A 191 3.22 -5.29 18.02
C LEU A 191 1.80 -5.27 18.58
N VAL A 192 1.65 -5.17 19.91
CA VAL A 192 0.35 -4.99 20.56
C VAL A 192 -0.32 -3.71 20.06
N GLN A 193 0.45 -2.62 19.94
CA GLN A 193 -0.07 -1.36 19.41
C GLN A 193 -0.53 -1.49 17.95
N ALA A 194 0.20 -2.22 17.09
CA ALA A 194 -0.21 -2.47 15.71
C ALA A 194 -1.53 -3.26 15.65
N ASN A 195 -1.67 -4.31 16.45
CA ASN A 195 -2.89 -5.10 16.55
C ASN A 195 -4.08 -4.28 17.07
N MET A 196 -3.87 -3.42 18.06
CA MET A 196 -4.91 -2.52 18.59
C MET A 196 -5.37 -1.52 17.53
N ARG A 197 -4.44 -0.88 16.80
CA ARG A 197 -4.79 0.04 15.70
C ARG A 197 -5.62 -0.66 14.64
N GLU A 198 -5.19 -1.84 14.20
CA GLU A 198 -5.90 -2.69 13.24
C GLU A 198 -7.32 -3.04 13.71
N LEU A 199 -7.50 -3.45 14.96
CA LEU A 199 -8.81 -3.76 15.54
C LEU A 199 -9.74 -2.52 15.53
N VAL A 200 -9.22 -1.35 15.88
CA VAL A 200 -10.00 -0.10 15.85
C VAL A 200 -10.52 0.21 14.45
N PHE A 201 -9.71 -0.05 13.41
CA PHE A 201 -10.16 0.11 12.02
C PHE A 201 -11.29 -0.84 11.64
N VAL A 202 -11.17 -2.13 11.98
CA VAL A 202 -12.21 -3.13 11.71
C VAL A 202 -13.52 -2.75 12.42
N LEU A 203 -13.45 -2.36 13.69
CA LEU A 203 -14.63 -1.93 14.44
C LEU A 203 -15.27 -0.69 13.81
N ARG A 204 -14.47 0.29 13.33
CA ARG A 204 -15.01 1.47 12.65
C ARG A 204 -15.70 1.13 11.34
N ALA A 205 -15.15 0.20 10.54
CA ALA A 205 -15.75 -0.27 9.30
C ALA A 205 -17.16 -0.84 9.57
N LEU A 206 -17.26 -1.74 10.54
CA LEU A 206 -18.54 -2.37 10.93
C LEU A 206 -19.57 -1.35 11.43
N MET A 207 -19.13 -0.30 12.13
CA MET A 207 -20.02 0.75 12.62
C MET A 207 -20.53 1.67 11.51
N LEU A 208 -19.74 1.91 10.46
CA LEU A 208 -20.16 2.73 9.31
C LEU A 208 -21.10 1.98 8.35
N ASP A 209 -21.00 0.66 8.27
CA ASP A 209 -21.86 -0.20 7.44
C ASP A 209 -23.25 -0.46 8.04
N SER A 210 -23.54 0.00 9.27
CA SER A 210 -24.84 -0.21 9.95
C SER A 210 -25.52 1.11 10.36
N PRO A 211 -26.23 1.83 9.45
CA PRO A 211 -26.88 3.09 9.80
C PRO A 211 -28.22 2.94 10.56
N SER A 212 -28.70 1.72 10.84
CA SER A 212 -30.04 1.51 11.38
C SER A 212 -30.11 0.40 12.44
N ARG A 213 -30.55 0.80 13.66
CA ARG A 213 -31.04 -0.02 14.80
C ARG A 213 -30.03 -0.79 15.67
N ALA A 214 -28.94 -0.16 16.12
CA ALA A 214 -28.15 -0.67 17.24
C ALA A 214 -27.67 0.41 18.24
N ALA A 215 -28.37 1.55 18.31
CA ALA A 215 -27.99 2.64 19.22
C ALA A 215 -28.02 2.22 20.70
N SER A 216 -28.82 1.22 21.11
CA SER A 216 -28.88 0.76 22.51
C SER A 216 -27.89 -0.36 22.88
N SER A 217 -27.34 -1.12 21.92
CA SER A 217 -26.38 -2.21 22.22
C SER A 217 -24.92 -1.82 21.95
N CYS A 218 -24.67 -0.79 21.14
CA CYS A 218 -23.32 -0.31 20.84
C CYS A 218 -22.72 0.58 21.95
N GLN A 219 -23.54 1.18 22.83
CA GLN A 219 -23.04 1.89 24.01
C GLN A 219 -22.25 0.95 24.96
N GLY A 220 -22.69 -0.31 25.10
CA GLY A 220 -22.02 -1.31 25.94
C GLY A 220 -20.66 -1.77 25.42
N ARG A 221 -20.45 -1.79 24.09
CA ARG A 221 -19.16 -2.15 23.48
C ARG A 221 -18.13 -1.02 23.54
N LEU A 222 -18.57 0.24 23.50
CA LEU A 222 -17.71 1.41 23.68
C LEU A 222 -17.19 1.54 25.12
N LEU A 223 -17.96 1.09 26.12
CA LEU A 223 -17.55 1.03 27.52
C LEU A 223 -16.43 0.02 27.79
N CYS A 224 -16.37 -1.08 27.04
CA CYS A 224 -15.27 -2.06 27.15
C CYS A 224 -13.91 -1.46 26.72
N LEU A 225 -13.89 -0.61 25.69
CA LEU A 225 -12.70 0.13 25.26
C LEU A 225 -12.25 1.21 26.25
N LYS A 226 -13.18 1.78 27.05
CA LYS A 226 -12.85 2.68 28.15
C LYS A 226 -12.23 1.96 29.35
N ASN A 227 -12.54 0.67 29.54
CA ASN A 227 -12.07 -0.14 30.67
C ASN A 227 -10.79 -0.94 30.37
N MET A 228 -10.30 -0.95 29.13
CA MET A 228 -8.93 -1.40 28.87
C MET A 228 -7.98 -0.32 29.38
N THR A 229 -7.26 -0.59 30.47
CA THR A 229 -6.19 0.28 30.99
C THR A 229 -5.08 0.37 29.95
N VAL A 230 -5.21 1.31 29.02
CA VAL A 230 -4.14 1.69 28.10
C VAL A 230 -3.24 2.67 28.87
N PRO A 231 -1.91 2.49 28.91
CA PRO A 231 -1.02 3.38 29.64
C PRO A 231 -1.26 4.87 29.30
N PRO A 232 -1.12 5.80 30.26
CA PRO A 232 -1.65 7.18 30.18
C PRO A 232 -1.16 8.01 28.99
N LEU A 233 -0.03 7.63 28.36
CA LEU A 233 0.51 8.32 27.20
C LEU A 233 -0.20 8.00 25.87
N ILE A 234 -1.16 7.06 25.86
CA ILE A 234 -1.86 6.60 24.65
C ILE A 234 -3.27 7.21 24.53
N SER A 235 -3.82 7.77 25.62
CA SER A 235 -5.18 8.33 25.67
C SER A 235 -5.37 9.54 24.75
N ALA A 236 -4.37 10.41 24.56
CA ALA A 236 -4.59 11.66 23.82
C ALA A 236 -4.56 11.52 22.28
N ASN A 237 -3.86 10.51 21.73
CA ASN A 237 -3.59 10.43 20.28
C ASN A 237 -4.41 9.38 19.52
N VAL A 238 -5.10 8.46 20.19
CA VAL A 238 -5.92 7.44 19.52
C VAL A 238 -7.29 8.00 19.11
N TYR A 239 -7.84 8.96 19.86
CA TYR A 239 -9.14 9.56 19.57
C TYR A 239 -9.11 10.67 18.50
N ASN A 240 -7.93 11.22 18.18
CA ASN A 240 -7.77 12.35 17.25
C ASN A 240 -7.30 11.97 15.84
N MET A 241 -7.23 10.67 15.52
CA MET A 241 -6.79 10.22 14.21
C MET A 241 -8.01 9.92 13.32
N ASN A 242 -8.15 10.67 12.22
CA ASN A 242 -9.10 10.38 11.14
C ASN A 242 -8.67 9.10 10.39
N LEU A 243 -8.87 7.96 11.04
CA LEU A 243 -8.48 6.63 10.58
C LEU A 243 -9.60 6.05 9.69
N THR A 244 -9.37 6.01 8.38
CA THR A 244 -10.21 5.35 7.35
C THR A 244 -9.86 3.87 7.23
N VAL A 245 -10.84 2.98 7.10
CA VAL A 245 -10.66 1.52 6.91
C VAL A 245 -9.48 1.23 5.95
N PRO A 246 -8.51 0.36 6.31
CA PRO A 246 -7.38 0.05 5.43
C PRO A 246 -7.88 -0.76 4.23
N ASP A 247 -8.35 -0.06 3.21
CA ASP A 247 -8.48 -0.62 1.88
C ASP A 247 -7.08 -0.99 1.38
N VAL A 248 -6.98 -2.16 0.72
CA VAL A 248 -5.75 -2.53 0.00
C VAL A 248 -5.40 -1.39 -0.94
N HIS A 249 -4.19 -0.84 -0.78
CA HIS A 249 -3.77 0.31 -1.59
C HIS A 249 -3.87 -0.06 -3.09
N PRO A 250 -4.47 0.77 -3.96
CA PRO A 250 -4.72 0.42 -5.36
C PRO A 250 -3.48 -0.08 -6.12
N ALA A 251 -2.31 0.51 -5.86
CA ALA A 251 -1.04 0.03 -6.40
C ALA A 251 -0.77 -1.47 -6.09
N ASN A 252 -1.00 -1.94 -4.86
CA ASN A 252 -0.78 -3.34 -4.49
C ASN A 252 -1.77 -4.28 -5.20
N GLY A 253 -3.03 -3.86 -5.32
CA GLY A 253 -4.04 -4.57 -6.12
C GLY A 253 -3.62 -4.70 -7.58
N PHE A 254 -3.12 -3.61 -8.18
CA PHE A 254 -2.59 -3.63 -9.53
C PHE A 254 -1.45 -4.63 -9.70
N LEU A 255 -0.44 -4.62 -8.81
CA LEU A 255 0.71 -5.53 -8.90
C LEU A 255 0.25 -6.99 -8.92
N ARG A 256 -0.66 -7.34 -8.02
CA ARG A 256 -1.23 -8.69 -7.93
C ARG A 256 -1.92 -9.09 -9.22
N GLU A 257 -2.93 -8.30 -9.62
CA GLU A 257 -3.72 -8.58 -10.82
C GLU A 257 -2.82 -8.63 -12.08
N TRP A 258 -1.74 -7.86 -12.12
CA TRP A 258 -0.77 -7.85 -13.22
C TRP A 258 -0.09 -9.21 -13.41
N PHE A 259 0.37 -9.84 -12.32
CA PHE A 259 1.03 -11.15 -12.39
C PHE A 259 0.03 -12.30 -12.46
N GLU A 260 -1.10 -12.22 -11.73
CA GLU A 260 -2.13 -13.27 -11.74
C GLU A 260 -2.86 -13.37 -13.09
N SER A 261 -3.01 -12.27 -13.83
CA SER A 261 -3.61 -12.28 -15.17
C SER A 261 -2.71 -12.85 -16.27
N GLY A 262 -1.46 -13.20 -15.95
CA GLY A 262 -0.46 -13.65 -16.94
C GLY A 262 0.12 -12.53 -17.80
N ARG A 263 -0.30 -11.26 -17.60
CA ARG A 263 0.24 -10.11 -18.32
C ARG A 263 1.69 -9.81 -17.92
N GLY A 264 2.01 -9.94 -16.64
CA GLY A 264 3.36 -10.00 -16.13
C GLY A 264 3.81 -11.44 -16.01
N LYS A 265 4.70 -11.89 -16.89
CA LYS A 265 5.40 -13.15 -16.69
C LYS A 265 6.47 -12.94 -15.63
N LEU A 266 6.43 -13.74 -14.56
CA LEU A 266 7.56 -13.86 -13.64
C LEU A 266 8.64 -14.69 -14.29
N ASP A 267 9.90 -14.28 -14.12
CA ASP A 267 11.03 -15.10 -14.51
C ASP A 267 11.07 -16.38 -13.67
N ASP A 268 11.66 -17.43 -14.23
CA ASP A 268 11.68 -18.76 -13.60
C ASP A 268 12.30 -18.70 -12.19
N GLY A 269 11.60 -19.29 -11.23
CA GLY A 269 12.02 -19.32 -9.83
C GLY A 269 11.68 -18.08 -8.99
N LEU A 270 11.12 -17.02 -9.59
CA LEU A 270 10.62 -15.85 -8.86
C LEU A 270 9.21 -16.10 -8.30
N ARG A 271 8.95 -15.59 -7.10
CA ARG A 271 7.68 -15.80 -6.39
C ARG A 271 6.97 -14.48 -6.10
N LEU A 272 5.65 -14.55 -6.00
CA LEU A 272 4.86 -13.47 -5.40
C LEU A 272 4.86 -13.57 -3.89
N CYS A 273 4.67 -12.43 -3.23
CA CYS A 273 4.35 -12.41 -1.80
C CYS A 273 2.99 -13.07 -1.58
N ALA A 274 2.92 -14.05 -0.68
CA ALA A 274 1.73 -14.86 -0.42
C ALA A 274 0.55 -14.10 0.21
N HIS A 275 0.81 -12.94 0.84
CA HIS A 275 -0.26 -12.12 1.40
C HIS A 275 -1.14 -11.54 0.29
N ILE A 276 -2.45 -11.80 0.38
CA ILE A 276 -3.46 -11.43 -0.63
C ILE A 276 -3.71 -9.92 -0.79
N GLY A 277 -3.11 -9.07 0.03
CA GLY A 277 -3.16 -7.60 -0.12
C GLY A 277 -1.87 -6.96 -0.66
N CYS A 278 -0.81 -7.74 -0.96
CA CYS A 278 0.51 -7.21 -1.31
C CYS A 278 0.80 -7.08 -2.82
N GLY A 279 0.83 -8.19 -3.55
CA GLY A 279 1.12 -8.21 -4.99
C GLY A 279 2.59 -8.00 -5.39
N ARG A 280 3.51 -7.73 -4.43
CA ARG A 280 4.94 -7.62 -4.73
C ARG A 280 5.51 -8.96 -5.22
N ALA A 281 6.30 -8.88 -6.29
CA ALA A 281 7.08 -9.98 -6.83
C ALA A 281 8.53 -9.90 -6.36
N GLU A 282 9.18 -11.05 -6.22
CA GLU A 282 10.64 -11.11 -6.09
C GLU A 282 11.29 -10.47 -7.33
N THR A 283 12.41 -9.78 -7.10
CA THR A 283 13.26 -9.22 -8.15
C THR A 283 14.50 -10.07 -8.43
N ARG A 284 14.76 -11.05 -7.55
CA ARG A 284 15.80 -12.07 -7.61
C ARG A 284 15.31 -13.32 -6.86
N PRO A 285 15.72 -14.55 -7.26
CA PRO A 285 15.35 -15.75 -6.54
C PRO A 285 15.75 -15.70 -5.06
N HIS A 286 14.87 -16.22 -4.19
CA HIS A 286 15.07 -16.33 -2.74
C HIS A 286 15.28 -14.97 -2.04
N GLU A 287 14.66 -13.93 -2.58
CA GLU A 287 14.63 -12.61 -1.96
C GLU A 287 13.70 -12.59 -0.76
N PHE A 288 12.53 -13.23 -0.88
CA PHE A 288 11.50 -13.23 0.15
C PHE A 288 11.75 -14.29 1.22
N ARG A 289 11.24 -14.02 2.42
CA ARG A 289 11.36 -14.94 3.57
C ARG A 289 10.32 -16.04 3.44
N ARG A 290 10.73 -17.29 3.60
CA ARG A 290 9.81 -18.43 3.69
C ARG A 290 9.13 -18.49 5.05
N CYS A 291 7.93 -19.04 5.10
CA CYS A 291 7.32 -19.43 6.36
C CYS A 291 8.24 -20.42 7.09
N SER A 292 8.60 -20.11 8.33
CA SER A 292 9.53 -20.95 9.12
C SER A 292 8.93 -22.29 9.55
N VAL A 293 7.60 -22.45 9.48
CA VAL A 293 6.91 -23.69 9.87
C VAL A 293 6.80 -24.65 8.68
N CYS A 294 6.20 -24.20 7.57
CA CYS A 294 5.92 -25.07 6.43
C CYS A 294 6.87 -24.92 5.25
N GLY A 295 7.63 -23.82 5.14
CA GLY A 295 8.51 -23.55 3.98
C GLY A 295 7.80 -23.23 2.65
N LYS A 296 6.49 -23.51 2.52
CA LYS A 296 5.72 -23.47 1.25
C LYS A 296 5.45 -22.07 0.69
N VAL A 297 5.25 -21.07 1.56
CA VAL A 297 4.86 -19.70 1.18
C VAL A 297 5.95 -18.69 1.49
N ASN A 298 5.96 -17.58 0.74
CA ASN A 298 7.03 -16.56 0.78
C ASN A 298 6.44 -15.17 1.05
N TYR A 299 7.13 -14.38 1.86
CA TYR A 299 6.69 -13.05 2.29
C TYR A 299 7.77 -12.00 2.08
N CYS A 300 7.37 -10.87 1.48
CA CYS A 300 8.26 -9.72 1.32
C CYS A 300 8.57 -9.00 2.65
N SER A 301 7.78 -9.24 3.70
CA SER A 301 7.85 -8.55 5.00
C SER A 301 7.19 -9.42 6.08
N ARG A 302 7.59 -9.25 7.35
CA ARG A 302 6.88 -9.81 8.52
C ARG A 302 5.45 -9.29 8.60
N GLY A 303 5.19 -8.03 8.22
CA GLY A 303 3.86 -7.44 8.14
C GLY A 303 2.95 -8.26 7.23
N CYS A 304 3.41 -8.60 6.02
CA CYS A 304 2.68 -9.49 5.12
C CYS A 304 2.50 -10.89 5.71
N GLN A 305 3.52 -11.45 6.36
CA GLN A 305 3.41 -12.77 7.02
C GLN A 305 2.33 -12.75 8.12
N SER A 306 2.34 -11.76 9.01
CA SER A 306 1.37 -11.64 10.10
C SER A 306 -0.06 -11.45 9.59
N LEU A 307 -0.25 -10.66 8.54
CA LEU A 307 -1.57 -10.46 7.92
C LEU A 307 -2.10 -11.75 7.30
N ASP A 308 -1.28 -12.43 6.49
CA ASP A 308 -1.68 -13.70 5.85
C ASP A 308 -1.91 -14.81 6.89
N TRP A 309 -1.10 -14.87 7.95
CA TRP A 309 -1.28 -15.79 9.07
C TRP A 309 -2.66 -15.64 9.72
N LYS A 310 -3.08 -14.40 10.00
CA LYS A 310 -4.39 -14.11 10.58
C LYS A 310 -5.55 -14.43 9.64
N LEU A 311 -5.38 -14.18 8.34
CA LEU A 311 -6.44 -14.31 7.34
C LEU A 311 -6.72 -15.77 6.95
N ARG A 312 -5.67 -16.56 6.71
CA ARG A 312 -5.83 -17.92 6.16
C ARG A 312 -4.68 -18.87 6.46
N HIS A 313 -3.43 -18.39 6.48
CA HIS A 313 -2.30 -19.31 6.47
C HIS A 313 -2.21 -20.12 7.77
N LYS A 314 -2.68 -19.60 8.91
CA LYS A 314 -2.70 -20.35 10.19
C LYS A 314 -3.42 -21.69 10.09
N THR A 315 -4.48 -21.81 9.29
CA THR A 315 -5.23 -23.07 9.10
C THR A 315 -4.66 -23.95 8.01
N GLU A 316 -3.92 -23.37 7.05
CA GLU A 316 -3.31 -24.09 5.93
C GLU A 316 -1.87 -24.57 6.24
N CYS A 317 -1.24 -24.02 7.28
CA CYS A 317 0.17 -24.25 7.58
C CYS A 317 0.39 -25.63 8.19
N SER A 318 1.05 -26.51 7.43
CA SER A 318 1.51 -27.83 7.89
C SER A 318 3.02 -27.99 7.64
N PRO A 319 3.79 -28.49 8.63
CA PRO A 319 5.18 -28.87 8.42
C PRO A 319 5.29 -29.87 7.26
N GLU A 320 6.32 -29.73 6.43
CA GLU A 320 6.67 -30.82 5.52
C GLU A 320 7.16 -32.00 6.36
N LEU A 321 6.45 -33.14 6.28
CA LEU A 321 7.01 -34.42 6.68
C LEU A 321 8.05 -34.77 5.62
N TRP A 322 9.33 -34.57 5.94
CA TRP A 322 10.43 -35.06 5.13
C TRP A 322 10.43 -36.58 5.24
N PHE A 323 9.67 -37.27 4.38
CA PHE A 323 9.91 -38.69 4.13
C PHE A 323 11.24 -38.76 3.38
N ASN A 324 12.30 -39.13 4.11
CA ASN A 324 13.58 -39.52 3.53
C ASN A 324 13.39 -40.83 2.76
N GLU A 325 13.02 -40.74 1.49
CA GLU A 325 13.41 -41.75 0.51
C GLU A 325 14.78 -41.34 -0.03
N ASN A 326 15.84 -41.79 0.66
CA ASN A 326 17.13 -42.07 0.03
C ASN A 326 17.98 -42.92 0.97
N ASN A 327 17.84 -44.23 0.80
CA ASN A 327 18.93 -45.17 1.04
C ASN A 327 20.05 -44.85 0.04
N GLY A 328 21.23 -44.46 0.51
CA GLY A 328 22.41 -44.35 -0.37
C GLY A 328 23.53 -43.45 0.13
N GLY A 329 24.27 -43.94 1.14
CA GLY A 329 25.72 -43.79 1.31
C GLY A 329 26.41 -42.43 1.12
N GLY A 330 27.04 -41.94 2.19
CA GLY A 330 28.15 -40.99 2.09
C GLY A 330 28.19 -40.00 3.25
N GLY A 331 28.84 -40.40 4.35
CA GLY A 331 29.02 -39.54 5.51
C GLY A 331 29.98 -38.38 5.24
N VAL A 332 29.62 -37.19 5.74
CA VAL A 332 30.57 -36.17 6.18
C VAL A 332 29.94 -35.44 7.38
N ASN A 333 30.74 -35.29 8.44
CA ASN A 333 30.41 -34.65 9.71
C ASN A 333 29.79 -33.24 9.55
N MET A 334 28.70 -32.98 10.27
CA MET A 334 28.29 -31.64 10.68
C MET A 334 28.27 -31.58 12.20
N GLU A 335 29.21 -30.83 12.77
CA GLU A 335 29.12 -30.34 14.15
C GLU A 335 27.94 -29.37 14.28
N ASN A 336 27.17 -29.60 15.33
CA ASN A 336 26.27 -28.72 16.06
C ASN A 336 26.01 -27.31 15.48
N ASP A 337 24.73 -27.03 15.22
CA ASP A 337 24.09 -25.85 15.80
C ASP A 337 22.59 -26.10 16.02
N MET A 338 22.30 -26.54 17.24
CA MET A 338 20.97 -26.70 17.79
C MET A 338 20.44 -25.30 18.17
N VAL A 339 19.93 -24.54 17.20
CA VAL A 339 19.23 -23.28 17.50
C VAL A 339 17.75 -23.58 17.74
N VAL A 340 17.43 -23.53 19.02
CA VAL A 340 16.11 -23.60 19.66
C VAL A 340 15.02 -22.89 18.84
N ALA A 341 13.96 -23.64 18.55
CA ALA A 341 12.69 -23.12 18.06
C ALA A 341 12.05 -22.20 19.11
N HIS A 342 12.27 -20.89 19.00
CA HIS A 342 11.48 -19.89 19.71
C HIS A 342 11.02 -18.77 18.77
N ASN A 343 9.71 -18.53 18.83
CA ASN A 343 8.93 -17.42 18.28
C ASN A 343 8.55 -17.48 16.79
N ALA A 344 7.76 -18.49 16.44
CA ALA A 344 6.65 -18.28 15.52
C ALA A 344 5.45 -17.77 16.34
N ALA A 345 4.94 -16.58 16.03
CA ALA A 345 3.78 -15.93 16.64
C ALA A 345 3.99 -15.24 18.02
N VAL A 346 4.51 -14.01 17.96
CA VAL A 346 3.92 -12.84 18.67
C VAL A 346 3.98 -11.66 17.73
#